data_AF-A0A920Q684-F1
#
_entry.id   AF-A0A920Q684-F1
#
_cell.length_a   1.000
_cell.length_b   1.000
_cell.length_c   1.000
_cell.angle_alpha   90.00
_cell.angle_beta   90.00
_cell.angle_gamma   90.00
#
_symmetry.space_group_name_H-M   'P 1'
#
loop_
_entity.id
_entity.type
_entity.pdbx_description
1 polymer ?
#
loop_
_entity_poly.entity_id
_entity_poly.type
_entity_poly.pdbx_seq_one_letter_code
_entity_poly.pdbx_strand_id
1 'polypeptide(L)' 'MMTDSAASRPSSEELKDAFQAGFNSIDDGDGFYHGFHKYLQQLGFVVREDIPCTCSDNGSHGHQPECRWIKA' A
#
# COMPACT_ATOMS: atom_id res chain seq x y z
N MET A 1 15.44 -11.06 24.00
CA MET A 1 15.55 -9.94 23.04
C MET A 1 14.22 -9.86 22.34
N MET A 2 13.54 -8.71 22.42
CA MET A 2 12.16 -8.52 21.97
C MET A 2 12.06 -8.80 20.47
N THR A 3 11.24 -9.77 20.07
CA THR A 3 10.76 -9.92 18.71
C THR A 3 9.75 -8.81 18.48
N ASP A 4 10.25 -7.68 17.97
CA ASP A 4 9.42 -6.65 17.39
C ASP A 4 8.56 -7.34 16.33
N SER A 5 7.24 -7.40 16.54
CA SER A 5 6.29 -7.83 15.51
C SER A 5 6.37 -6.78 14.41
N ALA A 6 7.36 -6.95 13.54
CA ALA A 6 7.61 -6.10 12.39
C ALA A 6 6.38 -6.18 11.49
N ALA A 7 5.46 -5.24 11.73
CA ALA A 7 4.53 -4.67 10.79
C ALA A 7 5.06 -4.81 9.36
N SER A 8 4.69 -5.92 8.71
CA SER A 8 5.29 -6.31 7.43
C SER A 8 4.64 -5.44 6.36
N ARG A 9 5.45 -4.59 5.72
CA ARG A 9 5.01 -3.84 4.55
C ARG A 9 4.68 -4.80 3.41
N PRO A 10 3.81 -4.42 2.45
CA PRO A 10 3.67 -5.15 1.21
C PRO A 10 5.02 -5.43 0.56
N SER A 11 5.19 -6.64 0.06
CA SER A 11 6.33 -6.99 -0.80
C SER A 11 6.25 -6.25 -2.14
N SER A 12 7.35 -6.22 -2.88
CA SER A 12 7.37 -5.58 -4.20
C SER A 12 6.37 -6.22 -5.18
N GLU A 13 6.13 -7.53 -5.08
CA GLU A 13 5.17 -8.21 -5.95
C GLU A 13 3.73 -7.87 -5.56
N GLU A 14 3.39 -7.88 -4.26
CA GLU A 14 2.06 -7.45 -3.79
C GLU A 14 1.76 -5.99 -4.17
N LEU A 15 2.79 -5.13 -4.23
CA LEU A 15 2.65 -3.75 -4.70
C LEU A 15 2.40 -3.67 -6.19
N LYS A 16 3.15 -4.41 -7.01
CA LYS A 16 2.91 -4.48 -8.46
C LYS A 16 1.49 -4.96 -8.75
N ASP A 17 1.03 -5.99 -8.04
CA ASP A 17 -0.33 -6.50 -8.17
C ASP A 17 -1.37 -5.45 -7.72
N ALA A 18 -1.09 -4.71 -6.64
CA ALA A 18 -1.94 -3.60 -6.21
C ALA A 18 -2.01 -2.47 -7.25
N PHE A 19 -0.90 -2.11 -7.89
CA PHE A 19 -0.87 -1.17 -9.01
C PHE A 19 -1.71 -1.68 -10.17
N GLN A 20 -1.57 -2.95 -10.55
CA GLN A 20 -2.36 -3.55 -11.61
C GLN A 20 -3.86 -3.54 -11.27
N ALA A 21 -4.22 -3.89 -10.03
CA ALA A 21 -5.61 -3.81 -9.56
C ALA A 21 -6.15 -2.38 -9.59
N GLY A 22 -5.32 -1.38 -9.29
CA GLY A 22 -5.65 0.02 -9.44
C GLY A 22 -5.96 0.40 -10.89
N PHE A 23 -5.13 -0.03 -11.86
CA PHE A 23 -5.41 0.22 -13.28
C PHE A 23 -6.68 -0.48 -13.76
N ASN A 24 -6.88 -1.75 -13.41
CA ASN A 24 -8.10 -2.49 -13.76
C ASN A 24 -9.36 -1.78 -13.21
N SER A 25 -9.27 -1.21 -12.01
CA SER A 25 -10.37 -0.47 -11.40
C SER A 25 -10.75 0.80 -12.18
N ILE A 26 -9.82 1.43 -12.91
CA ILE A 26 -10.12 2.54 -13.82
C ILE A 26 -10.97 2.04 -14.99
N ASP A 27 -10.57 0.91 -15.56
CA ASP A 27 -11.30 0.29 -16.68
C ASP A 27 -12.72 -0.13 -16.28
N ASP A 28 -12.91 -0.51 -15.01
CA ASP A 28 -14.22 -0.84 -14.42
C ASP A 28 -15.08 0.41 -14.08
N GLY A 29 -14.56 1.62 -14.28
CA GLY A 29 -15.27 2.89 -14.05
C GLY A 29 -15.11 3.48 -12.65
N ASP A 30 -14.29 2.86 -11.80
CA ASP A 30 -13.88 3.38 -10.50
C ASP A 30 -12.58 4.22 -10.62
N GLY A 31 -12.04 4.68 -9.49
CA GLY A 31 -10.75 5.37 -9.43
C GLY A 31 -9.57 4.44 -9.14
N PHE A 32 -8.37 4.78 -9.62
CA PHE A 32 -7.14 4.00 -9.37
C PHE A 32 -6.97 3.57 -7.89
N TYR A 33 -7.10 4.52 -6.96
CA TYR A 33 -6.93 4.25 -5.53
C TYR A 33 -8.03 3.36 -4.95
N HIS A 34 -9.22 3.29 -5.56
CA HIS A 34 -10.25 2.34 -5.15
C HIS A 34 -9.75 0.90 -5.32
N GLY A 35 -9.29 0.54 -6.52
CA GLY A 35 -8.72 -0.78 -6.80
C GLY A 35 -7.47 -1.08 -6.00
N PHE A 36 -6.52 -0.14 -5.96
CA PHE A 36 -5.27 -0.29 -5.22
C PHE A 36 -5.51 -0.57 -3.74
N HIS A 37 -6.38 0.22 -3.09
CA HIS A 37 -6.68 0.07 -1.68
C HIS A 37 -7.42 -1.23 -1.39
N LYS A 38 -8.44 -1.54 -2.20
CA LYS A 38 -9.25 -2.75 -2.06
C LYS A 38 -8.38 -4.01 -2.14
N TYR A 39 -7.43 -4.06 -3.06
CA TYR A 39 -6.52 -5.19 -3.20
C TYR A 39 -5.63 -5.37 -1.95
N LEU A 40 -4.99 -4.30 -1.48
CA LEU A 40 -4.15 -4.37 -0.27
C LEU A 40 -4.97 -4.73 0.98
N GLN A 41 -6.19 -4.21 1.11
CA GLN A 41 -7.10 -4.57 2.20
C GLN A 41 -7.51 -6.04 2.15
N GLN A 42 -7.74 -6.62 0.96
CA GLN A 42 -8.03 -8.05 0.80
C GLN A 42 -6.86 -8.93 1.23
N LEU A 43 -5.63 -8.45 1.05
CA LEU A 43 -4.43 -9.10 1.56
C LEU A 43 -4.19 -8.86 3.07
N GLY A 44 -5.09 -8.15 3.76
CA GLY A 44 -4.97 -7.86 5.20
C GLY A 44 -4.04 -6.71 5.55
N PHE A 45 -3.70 -5.85 4.58
CA PHE A 45 -2.96 -4.62 4.86
C PHE A 45 -3.92 -3.49 5.25
N VAL A 46 -3.46 -2.64 6.15
CA VAL A 46 -4.15 -1.40 6.54
C VAL A 46 -3.24 -0.20 6.29
N VAL A 47 -3.85 0.93 5.93
CA VAL A 47 -3.14 2.21 5.85
C VAL A 47 -2.93 2.74 7.25
N ARG A 48 -1.69 3.07 7.58
CA ARG A 48 -1.30 3.77 8.80
C ARG A 48 -0.95 5.21 8.44
N GLU A 49 -1.89 6.13 8.62
CA GLU A 49 -1.66 7.55 8.38
C GLU A 49 -0.85 8.23 9.49
N ASP A 50 -0.79 7.58 10.65
CA ASP A 50 -0.04 8.01 11.83
C ASP A 50 1.48 7.77 11.71
N ILE A 51 1.93 7.03 10.69
CA ILE A 51 3.36 6.79 10.45
C ILE A 51 3.94 7.72 9.37
N PRO A 52 5.16 8.24 9.60
CA PRO A 52 5.85 9.06 8.61
C PRO A 52 6.14 8.24 7.35
N CYS A 53 6.20 8.94 6.20
CA CYS A 53 6.71 8.34 4.98
C CYS A 53 8.17 7.92 5.20
N THR A 54 8.51 6.68 4.86
CA THR A 54 9.89 6.18 4.98
C THR A 54 10.58 6.03 3.62
N CYS A 55 10.00 6.57 2.55
CA CYS A 55 10.60 6.51 1.22
C CYS A 55 11.80 7.45 1.14
N SER A 56 12.82 7.06 0.38
CA SER A 56 14.09 7.80 0.22
C SER A 56 13.94 9.17 -0.43
N ASP A 57 12.83 9.40 -1.12
CA ASP A 57 12.50 10.66 -1.79
C ASP A 57 11.64 11.60 -0.92
N ASN A 58 11.50 11.29 0.37
CA ASN A 58 10.70 12.06 1.35
C ASN A 58 9.24 12.29 0.92
N GLY A 59 8.65 11.38 0.12
CA GLY A 59 7.26 11.49 -0.33
C GLY A 59 7.04 12.34 -1.59
N SER A 60 8.11 12.65 -2.32
CA SER A 60 8.05 13.44 -3.57
C SER A 60 7.30 12.73 -4.71
N HIS A 61 7.22 11.40 -4.69
CA HIS A 61 6.48 10.57 -5.66
C HIS A 61 4.95 10.62 -5.52
N GLY A 62 4.41 11.45 -4.62
CA GLY A 62 2.98 11.65 -4.43
C GLY A 62 2.40 10.81 -3.28
N HIS A 63 1.46 11.39 -2.53
CA HIS A 63 0.90 10.78 -1.33
C HIS A 63 -0.11 9.65 -1.66
N GLN A 64 0.33 8.39 -1.61
CA GLN A 64 -0.31 7.22 -0.96
C GLN A 64 0.51 5.91 -1.15
N PRO A 65 1.84 5.94 -1.02
CA PRO A 65 2.66 4.83 -1.48
C PRO A 65 2.99 3.88 -0.34
N GLU A 66 2.85 2.59 -0.61
CA GLU A 66 3.63 1.45 -0.10
C GLU A 66 4.10 1.47 1.38
N CYS A 67 4.91 2.45 1.75
CA CYS A 67 5.50 2.64 3.08
C CYS A 67 4.48 2.80 4.22
N ARG A 68 3.24 3.23 3.93
CA ARG A 68 2.18 3.38 4.93
C ARG A 68 1.26 2.16 5.06
N TRP A 69 1.41 1.17 4.19
CA TRP A 69 0.64 -0.06 4.23
C TRP A 69 1.35 -1.09 5.10
N ILE A 70 0.62 -1.64 6.06
CA ILE A 70 1.16 -2.54 7.08
C ILE A 70 0.21 -3.73 7.26
N LYS A 71 0.76 -4.95 7.33
CA LYS A 71 -0.03 -6.17 7.62
C LYS A 71 -0.62 -6.05 9.04
N ALA A 72 -1.94 -6.19 9.15
CA ALA A 72 -2.67 -6.23 10.42
C ALA A 72 -3.00 -7.65 10.84
#